data_AF-A0A813HKU1-F1
#
_entry.id   AF-A0A813HKU1-F1
#
_cell.length_a   1.000
_cell.length_b   1.000
_cell.length_c   1.000
_cell.angle_alpha   90.00
_cell.angle_beta   90.00
_cell.angle_gamma   90.00
#
_symmetry.space_group_name_H-M   'P 1'
#
loop_
_entity.id
_entity.type
_entity.pdbx_description
1 polymer ?
#
loop_
_entity_poly.entity_id
_entity_poly.type
_entity_poly.pdbx_seq_one_letter_code
_entity_poly.pdbx_strand_id
1 'polypeptide(L)'
;LVNDIVTEVLCNPPSALAAPRLRPLDLKSHLVTLVLEAIAADSGTTERRPQRMSRVPEAVRAMLIIAFHSEEAWKVLCFATRRQCAESGIDRFTAARLLAALREALTLPTEETPSK
;
A
#
# COMPACT_ATOMS: atom_id res chain seq x y z
N LEU A 1 -9.79 8.60 -2.72
CA LEU A 1 -8.32 8.43 -2.63
C LEU A 1 -7.87 6.97 -2.51
N VAL A 2 -7.97 6.29 -1.36
CA VAL A 2 -7.38 4.94 -1.19
C VAL A 2 -7.93 3.92 -2.21
N ASN A 3 -9.25 3.92 -2.43
CA ASN A 3 -9.86 3.07 -3.46
C ASN A 3 -9.35 3.38 -4.87
N ASP A 4 -9.04 4.64 -5.16
CA ASP A 4 -8.59 5.09 -6.48
C ASP A 4 -7.13 4.68 -6.71
N ILE A 5 -6.28 4.82 -5.69
CA ILE A 5 -4.89 4.32 -5.69
C ILE A 5 -4.88 2.82 -5.99
N VAL A 6 -5.67 2.04 -5.25
CA VAL A 6 -5.72 0.58 -5.42
C VAL A 6 -6.31 0.20 -6.77
N THR A 7 -7.33 0.92 -7.24
CA THR A 7 -7.92 0.67 -8.57
C THR A 7 -6.89 0.92 -9.66
N GLU A 8 -6.11 2.00 -9.58
CA GLU A 8 -5.06 2.30 -10.56
C GLU A 8 -3.96 1.23 -10.57
N VAL A 9 -3.51 0.78 -9.39
CA VAL A 9 -2.55 -0.33 -9.29
C VAL A 9 -3.10 -1.61 -9.94
N LEU A 10 -4.40 -1.88 -9.82
CA LEU A 10 -5.03 -3.08 -10.37
C LEU A 10 -5.47 -2.95 -11.83
N CYS A 11 -5.49 -1.75 -12.41
CA CYS A 11 -5.73 -1.56 -13.85
C CYS A 11 -4.58 -2.12 -14.70
N ASN A 12 -3.35 -2.03 -14.21
CA ASN A 12 -2.16 -2.65 -14.79
C ASN A 12 -1.38 -3.35 -13.66
N PRO A 13 -1.86 -4.52 -13.20
CA PRO A 13 -1.29 -5.16 -12.03
C PRO A 13 0.15 -5.59 -12.34
N PRO A 14 1.14 -5.22 -11.51
CA PRO A 14 2.50 -5.72 -11.65
C PRO A 14 2.48 -7.24 -11.57
N SER A 15 3.39 -7.90 -12.29
CA SER A 15 3.41 -9.37 -12.41
C SER A 15 3.43 -10.09 -11.05
N ALA A 16 4.07 -9.47 -10.05
CA ALA A 16 4.13 -9.96 -8.68
C ALA A 16 2.76 -9.99 -7.96
N LEU A 17 1.82 -9.12 -8.32
CA LEU A 17 0.43 -9.11 -7.82
C LEU A 17 -0.50 -10.00 -8.66
N ALA A 18 -0.07 -10.47 -9.83
CA ALA A 18 -0.77 -11.47 -10.62
C ALA A 18 -0.45 -12.92 -10.20
N ALA A 19 0.66 -13.13 -9.47
CA ALA A 19 1.08 -14.43 -8.96
C ALA A 19 0.14 -15.04 -7.88
N PRO A 20 -0.42 -14.27 -6.93
CA PRO A 20 -1.44 -14.78 -6.03
C PRO A 20 -2.69 -15.11 -6.86
N ARG A 21 -3.17 -16.35 -6.80
CA ARG A 21 -4.45 -16.78 -7.40
C ARG A 21 -5.67 -16.22 -6.64
N LEU A 22 -5.57 -15.00 -6.12
CA LEU A 22 -6.66 -14.29 -5.48
C LEU A 22 -7.61 -13.77 -6.55
N ARG A 23 -8.91 -13.80 -6.26
CA ARG A 23 -9.88 -13.14 -7.15
C ARG A 23 -9.58 -11.63 -7.14
N PRO A 24 -9.68 -10.94 -8.29
CA PRO A 24 -9.35 -9.50 -8.36
C PRO A 24 -10.09 -8.63 -7.34
N LEU A 25 -11.33 -8.99 -7.02
CA LEU A 25 -12.15 -8.28 -6.03
C LEU A 25 -11.65 -8.47 -4.59
N ASP A 26 -11.19 -9.68 -4.26
CA ASP A 26 -10.60 -9.99 -2.95
C ASP A 26 -9.25 -9.25 -2.81
N LEU A 27 -8.42 -9.28 -3.86
CA LEU A 27 -7.14 -8.57 -3.91
C LEU A 27 -7.33 -7.05 -3.71
N LYS A 28 -8.32 -6.46 -4.38
CA LYS A 28 -8.69 -5.04 -4.19
C LYS A 28 -9.05 -4.75 -2.73
N SER A 29 -9.92 -5.57 -2.13
CA SER A 29 -10.35 -5.39 -0.75
C SER A 29 -9.18 -5.48 0.24
N HIS A 30 -8.27 -6.42 0.03
CA HIS A 30 -7.10 -6.61 0.87
C HIS A 30 -6.09 -5.46 0.74
N LEU A 31 -5.84 -4.97 -0.48
CA LEU A 31 -4.98 -3.80 -0.71
C LEU A 31 -5.55 -2.53 -0.07
N VAL A 32 -6.85 -2.28 -0.23
CA VAL A 32 -7.53 -1.14 0.41
C VAL A 32 -7.38 -1.20 1.92
N THR A 33 -7.62 -2.38 2.50
CA THR A 33 -7.48 -2.60 3.94
C THR A 33 -6.05 -2.34 4.41
N LEU A 34 -5.05 -2.87 3.69
CA LEU A 34 -3.64 -2.69 4.02
C LEU A 34 -3.23 -1.21 4.02
N VAL A 35 -3.68 -0.45 3.01
CA VAL A 35 -3.39 1.00 2.93
C VAL A 35 -4.03 1.76 4.08
N LEU A 36 -5.26 1.42 4.45
CA LEU A 36 -5.95 2.03 5.60
C LEU A 36 -5.25 1.69 6.92
N GLU A 37 -4.79 0.45 7.10
CA GLU A 37 -4.01 0.05 8.27
C GLU A 37 -2.68 0.81 8.37
N ALA A 38 -1.98 1.01 7.25
CA ALA A 38 -0.74 1.78 7.22
C ALA A 38 -0.96 3.24 7.65
N ILE A 39 -2.04 3.87 7.19
CA ILE A 39 -2.42 5.24 7.58
C ILE A 39 -2.77 5.31 9.08
N ALA A 40 -3.50 4.32 9.59
CA ALA A 40 -3.86 4.25 11.00
C ALA A 40 -2.62 4.08 11.90
N ALA A 41 -1.64 3.30 11.46
CA ALA A 41 -0.37 3.13 12.18
C ALA A 41 0.48 4.42 12.20
N ASP A 42 0.66 5.10 11.06
CA ASP A 42 1.44 6.35 10.95
C ASP A 42 0.86 7.50 11.77
N SER A 43 -0.46 7.58 11.86
CA SER A 43 -1.14 8.65 12.59
C SER A 43 -1.06 8.51 14.12
N GLY A 44 -0.38 7.48 14.65
CA GLY A 44 -0.32 7.20 16.08
C GLY A 44 -1.70 6.94 16.69
N THR A 45 -2.72 6.68 15.86
CA THR A 45 -4.09 6.40 16.30
C THR A 45 -4.24 4.93 16.68
N THR A 46 -3.31 4.41 17.48
CA THR A 46 -3.42 3.10 18.13
C THR A 46 -4.56 3.05 19.15
N GLU A 47 -5.09 4.20 19.60
CA GLU A 47 -6.13 4.28 20.63
C GLU A 47 -7.59 4.35 20.13
N ARG A 48 -7.84 4.61 18.84
CA ARG A 48 -9.21 4.49 18.32
C ARG A 48 -9.40 3.06 17.82
N ARG A 49 -9.91 2.22 18.74
CA ARG A 49 -10.53 0.89 18.50
C ARG A 49 -10.66 0.57 17.00
N PRO A 50 -10.13 -0.56 16.50
CA PRO A 50 -10.47 -1.02 15.17
C PRO A 50 -11.95 -1.39 15.20
N GLN A 51 -12.84 -0.42 14.99
CA GLN A 51 -14.26 -0.66 14.81
C GLN A 51 -14.39 -1.27 13.42
N ARG A 52 -14.20 -2.59 13.36
CA ARG A 52 -14.52 -3.44 12.22
C ARG A 52 -13.81 -3.14 10.90
N MET A 53 -12.57 -2.64 10.91
CA MET A 53 -11.71 -2.90 9.74
C MET A 53 -11.34 -4.38 9.80
N SER A 54 -11.92 -5.17 8.89
CA SER A 54 -11.54 -6.56 8.68
C SER A 54 -10.05 -6.59 8.40
N ARG A 55 -9.22 -7.07 9.34
CA ARG A 55 -7.77 -7.14 9.14
C ARG A 55 -7.46 -8.01 7.93
N VAL A 56 -6.41 -7.65 7.19
CA VAL A 56 -5.90 -8.54 6.13
C VAL A 56 -5.45 -9.85 6.79
N PRO A 57 -5.95 -11.02 6.33
CA PRO A 57 -5.48 -12.31 6.85
C PRO A 57 -3.95 -12.39 6.75
N GLU A 58 -3.28 -12.94 7.76
CA GLU A 58 -1.82 -12.93 7.86
C GLU A 58 -1.14 -13.57 6.62
N ALA A 59 -1.69 -14.67 6.12
CA ALA A 59 -1.21 -15.30 4.89
C ALA A 59 -1.31 -14.38 3.66
N VAL A 60 -2.40 -13.60 3.56
CA VAL A 60 -2.58 -12.61 2.48
C VAL A 60 -1.62 -11.44 2.66
N ARG A 61 -1.42 -10.98 3.89
CA ARG A 61 -0.42 -9.94 4.20
C ARG A 61 0.97 -10.39 3.78
N ALA A 62 1.38 -11.60 4.14
CA ALA A 62 2.69 -12.15 3.75
C ALA A 62 2.84 -12.19 2.22
N MET A 63 1.81 -12.63 1.48
CA MET A 63 1.84 -12.60 0.02
C MET A 63 1.98 -11.19 -0.55
N LEU A 64 1.24 -10.21 -0.01
CA LEU A 64 1.33 -8.81 -0.44
C LEU A 64 2.72 -8.23 -0.13
N ILE A 65 3.29 -8.54 1.03
CA ILE A 65 4.66 -8.16 1.39
C ILE A 65 5.64 -8.70 0.33
N ILE A 66 5.58 -10.00 0.02
CA ILE A 66 6.44 -10.62 -0.99
C ILE A 66 6.24 -9.96 -2.36
N ALA A 67 5.00 -9.68 -2.74
CA ALA A 67 4.70 -9.05 -4.02
C ALA A 67 5.28 -7.63 -4.12
N PHE A 68 5.17 -6.82 -3.06
CA PHE A 68 5.69 -5.45 -3.03
C PHE A 68 7.19 -5.34 -2.73
N HIS A 69 7.87 -6.44 -2.37
CA HIS A 69 9.33 -6.51 -2.43
C HIS A 69 9.85 -6.46 -3.88
N SER A 70 9.00 -6.71 -4.88
CA SER A 70 9.34 -6.41 -6.27
C SER A 70 9.44 -4.89 -6.48
N GLU A 71 10.60 -4.45 -6.97
CA GLU A 71 10.84 -3.04 -7.30
C GLU A 71 9.80 -2.51 -8.31
N GLU A 72 9.39 -3.34 -9.27
CA GLU A 72 8.33 -3.01 -10.23
C GLU A 72 7.00 -2.74 -9.52
N ALA A 73 6.58 -3.66 -8.65
CA ALA A 73 5.32 -3.53 -7.93
C ALA A 73 5.30 -2.30 -7.00
N TRP A 74 6.42 -2.04 -6.33
CA TRP A 74 6.57 -0.85 -5.50
C TRP A 74 6.53 0.45 -6.31
N LYS A 75 7.20 0.49 -7.48
CA LYS A 75 7.15 1.65 -8.39
C LYS A 75 5.74 1.93 -8.88
N VAL A 76 4.97 0.90 -9.25
CA VAL A 76 3.56 1.05 -9.67
C VAL A 76 2.73 1.66 -8.53
N LEU A 77 2.87 1.15 -7.30
CA LEU A 77 2.18 1.72 -6.13
C LEU A 77 2.59 3.17 -5.87
N CYS A 78 3.88 3.50 -5.99
CA CYS A 78 4.38 4.86 -5.83
C CYS A 78 3.81 5.82 -6.87
N PHE A 79 3.78 5.40 -8.13
CA PHE A 79 3.22 6.18 -9.23
C PHE A 79 1.73 6.46 -9.01
N ALA A 80 0.94 5.41 -8.77
CA ALA A 80 -0.50 5.52 -8.51
C ALA A 80 -0.78 6.43 -7.30
N THR A 81 -0.04 6.25 -6.20
CA THR A 81 -0.21 7.08 -4.99
C THR A 81 0.06 8.55 -5.27
N ARG A 82 1.18 8.88 -5.93
CA ARG A 82 1.54 10.27 -6.24
C ARG A 82 0.53 10.91 -7.18
N ARG A 83 0.09 10.18 -8.21
CA ARG A 83 -0.89 10.66 -9.19
C ARG A 83 -2.23 10.94 -8.53
N GLN A 84 -2.77 9.98 -7.78
CA GLN A 84 -4.08 10.12 -7.12
C GLN A 84 -4.06 11.20 -6.02
N CYS A 85 -2.95 11.36 -5.31
CA CYS A 85 -2.78 12.49 -4.40
C CYS A 85 -2.82 13.83 -5.16
N ALA A 86 -2.08 13.95 -6.27
CA ALA A 86 -2.08 15.17 -7.08
C ALA A 86 -3.47 15.49 -7.67
N GLU A 87 -4.17 14.49 -8.21
CA GLU A 87 -5.54 14.63 -8.73
C GLU A 87 -6.54 15.03 -7.63
N SER A 88 -6.29 14.62 -6.39
CA SER A 88 -7.10 14.99 -5.21
C SER A 88 -6.68 16.32 -4.55
N GLY A 89 -5.69 17.03 -5.10
CA GLY A 89 -5.18 18.28 -4.52
C GLY A 89 -4.37 18.09 -3.22
N ILE A 90 -3.91 16.86 -2.94
CA ILE A 90 -3.07 16.53 -1.80
C ILE A 90 -1.62 16.84 -2.15
N ASP A 91 -0.94 17.53 -1.23
CA ASP A 91 0.44 17.96 -1.43
C ASP A 91 1.42 16.78 -1.50
N ARG A 92 2.60 17.05 -2.08
CA ARG A 92 3.65 16.03 -2.29
C ARG A 92 4.21 15.48 -0.98
N PHE A 93 4.22 16.26 0.09
CA PHE A 93 4.72 15.82 1.39
C PHE A 93 3.76 14.81 2.03
N THR A 94 2.45 15.07 1.99
CA THR A 94 1.42 14.10 2.43
C THR A 94 1.46 12.81 1.60
N ALA A 95 1.66 12.92 0.28
CA ALA A 95 1.85 11.74 -0.58
C ALA A 95 3.12 10.93 -0.20
N ALA A 96 4.22 11.62 0.11
CA ALA A 96 5.46 10.97 0.54
C ALA A 96 5.31 10.29 1.91
N ARG A 97 4.61 10.91 2.85
CA ARG A 97 4.28 10.31 4.16
C ARG A 97 3.44 9.05 4.01
N LEU A 98 2.41 9.07 3.16
CA LEU A 98 1.61 7.89 2.86
C LEU A 98 2.48 6.74 2.32
N LEU A 99 3.40 7.05 1.40
CA LEU A 99 4.33 6.05 0.86
C LEU A 99 5.30 5.52 1.93
N ALA A 100 5.78 6.36 2.84
CA ALA A 100 6.62 5.92 3.95
C ALA A 100 5.86 4.96 4.89
N ALA A 101 4.62 5.32 5.26
CA ALA A 101 3.75 4.48 6.08
C ALA A 101 3.46 3.13 5.41
N LEU A 102 3.20 3.13 4.09
CA LEU A 102 3.01 1.91 3.32
C LEU A 102 4.26 1.05 3.28
N ARG A 103 5.43 1.67 3.13
CA ARG A 103 6.72 0.98 3.11
C ARG A 103 6.99 0.27 4.44
N GLU A 104 6.72 0.95 5.55
CA GLU A 104 6.84 0.40 6.90
C GLU A 104 5.84 -0.74 7.14
N ALA A 105 4.57 -0.55 6.78
CA ALA A 105 3.53 -1.58 6.91
C ALA A 105 3.81 -2.84 6.08
N LEU A 106 4.55 -2.67 4.97
CA LEU A 106 5.01 -3.75 4.09
C LEU A 106 6.39 -4.30 4.48
N THR A 107 7.01 -3.80 5.57
CA THR A 107 8.35 -4.20 6.03
C THR A 107 9.41 -4.14 4.92
N LEU A 108 9.25 -3.21 3.98
CA LEU A 108 10.19 -3.05 2.88
C LEU A 108 11.43 -2.31 3.39
N PRO A 109 12.65 -2.70 2.95
CA PRO A 109 13.86 -2.01 3.37
C PRO A 109 13.72 -0.53 3.00
N THR A 110 13.79 0.39 3.96
CA THR A 110 14.06 1.80 3.63
C THR A 110 15.36 1.82 2.85
N GLU A 111 15.41 2.46 1.67
CA GLU A 111 16.69 2.67 1.01
C GLU A 111 17.58 3.42 2.00
N GLU A 112 18.46 2.68 2.68
CA GLU A 112 19.55 3.27 3.41
C GLU A 112 20.33 4.06 2.38
N THR A 113 20.44 5.37 2.61
CA THR A 113 21.46 6.21 1.97
C THR A 113 22.73 5.41 1.81
N PRO A 114 23.32 5.31 0.60
CA PRO A 114 24.57 4.60 0.43
C PRO A 114 25.57 5.19 1.42
N SER A 115 26.01 4.37 2.36
CA SER A 115 27.13 4.72 3.21
C SER A 115 28.39 4.68 2.35
N LYS A 116 28.93 5.88 2.12
CA LYS A 116 30.21 6.25 1.50
C LYS A 116 30.25 6.40 -0.01
#